data_AF-A0A917BFN1-F1
#
_entry.id   AF-A0A917BFN1-F1
#
_cell.length_a   1.000
_cell.length_b   1.000
_cell.length_c   1.000
_cell.angle_alpha   90.00
_cell.angle_beta   90.00
_cell.angle_gamma   90.00
#
_symmetry.space_group_name_H-M   'P 1'
#
loop_
_entity.id
_entity.type
_entity.pdbx_description
1 polymer ?
#
loop_
_entity_poly.entity_id
_entity_poly.type
_entity_poly.pdbx_seq_one_letter_code
_entity_poly.pdbx_strand_id
1 'polypeptide(L)'
;MIGRDVPGSDSPLLVAVQVLSLLVGVVLALPALVALLAFAVEAVLVIALVPFAALARVALGRHWTVEVTTDLTPVWETEVGRWGQTRQALSAIASGLEQGVYPWEEQTGRALIDLSTARRGPGGAHRTEAGHAPAPPT
;
A
#
# COMPACT_ATOMS: atom_id res chain seq x y z
N MET A 1 47.61 -6.36 -51.69
CA MET A 1 46.55 -6.48 -50.67
C MET A 1 46.80 -7.78 -49.92
N ILE A 2 47.37 -7.71 -48.71
CA ILE A 2 47.62 -8.88 -47.86
C ILE A 2 46.43 -8.97 -46.90
N GLY A 3 45.56 -9.95 -47.11
CA GLY A 3 44.57 -10.35 -46.12
C GLY A 3 45.30 -10.99 -44.95
N ARG A 4 45.27 -10.36 -43.78
CA ARG A 4 45.65 -11.06 -42.55
C ARG A 4 44.46 -11.93 -42.18
N ASP A 5 44.55 -13.21 -42.50
CA ASP A 5 43.76 -14.21 -41.80
C ASP A 5 44.15 -14.09 -40.33
N VAL A 6 43.24 -13.59 -39.49
CA VAL A 6 43.45 -13.55 -38.05
C VAL A 6 43.47 -15.00 -37.59
N PRO A 7 44.63 -15.55 -37.16
CA PRO A 7 44.70 -16.93 -36.72
C PRO A 7 43.93 -17.01 -35.41
N GLY A 8 42.66 -17.41 -35.48
CA GLY A 8 41.83 -17.54 -34.28
C GLY A 8 40.32 -17.55 -34.49
N SER A 9 39.81 -17.15 -35.67
CA SER A 9 38.35 -17.10 -35.94
C SER A 9 37.65 -18.46 -35.75
N ASP A 10 38.37 -19.56 -35.98
CA ASP A 10 37.86 -20.93 -35.89
C ASP A 10 38.56 -21.72 -34.77
N SER A 11 38.96 -21.06 -33.69
CA SER A 11 39.59 -21.76 -32.57
C SER A 11 38.53 -22.63 -31.86
N PRO A 12 38.63 -23.97 -31.87
CA PRO A 12 37.64 -24.84 -31.24
C PRO A 12 37.53 -24.59 -29.73
N LEU A 13 38.62 -24.10 -29.12
CA LEU A 13 38.66 -23.69 -27.71
C LEU A 13 37.80 -22.45 -27.44
N LEU A 14 37.80 -21.46 -28.34
CA LEU A 14 37.00 -20.25 -28.16
C LEU A 14 35.52 -20.59 -28.28
N VAL A 15 35.15 -21.43 -29.25
CA VAL A 15 33.79 -21.96 -29.39
C VAL A 15 33.38 -22.73 -28.13
N ALA A 16 34.25 -23.61 -27.61
CA ALA A 16 33.97 -24.36 -26.39
C ALA A 16 33.74 -23.46 -25.17
N VAL A 17 34.58 -22.43 -24.98
CA VAL A 17 34.42 -21.45 -23.89
C VAL A 17 33.14 -20.65 -24.05
N GLN A 18 32.79 -20.23 -25.26
CA GLN A 18 31.56 -19.50 -25.56
C GLN A 18 30.33 -20.34 -25.23
N VAL A 19 30.30 -21.60 -25.67
CA VAL A 19 29.20 -22.54 -25.42
C VAL A 19 29.07 -22.83 -23.93
N LEU A 20 30.19 -23.07 -23.24
CA LEU A 20 30.18 -23.31 -21.79
C LEU A 20 29.68 -22.08 -21.02
N SER A 21 30.14 -20.89 -21.39
CA SER A 21 29.70 -19.63 -20.78
C SER A 21 28.20 -19.41 -20.98
N LEU A 22 27.69 -19.69 -22.18
CA LEU A 22 26.27 -19.60 -22.48
C LEU A 22 25.46 -20.63 -21.68
N LEU A 23 25.94 -21.87 -21.58
CA LEU A 23 25.28 -22.92 -20.81
C LEU A 23 25.19 -22.54 -19.33
N VAL A 24 26.30 -22.09 -18.73
CA VAL A 24 26.33 -21.63 -17.34
C VAL A 24 25.40 -20.42 -17.16
N GLY A 25 25.44 -19.46 -18.08
CA GLY A 25 24.54 -18.30 -18.07
C GLY A 25 23.07 -18.70 -18.11
N VAL A 26 22.68 -19.63 -18.98
CA VAL A 26 21.31 -20.14 -19.09
C VAL A 26 20.90 -20.86 -17.81
N VAL A 27 21.73 -21.74 -17.27
CA VAL A 27 21.42 -22.48 -16.03
C VAL A 27 21.19 -21.53 -14.85
N LEU A 28 21.97 -20.46 -14.75
CA LEU A 28 21.82 -19.45 -13.70
C LEU A 28 20.63 -18.51 -13.95
N ALA A 29 20.35 -18.16 -15.20
CA ALA A 29 19.27 -17.24 -15.57
C ALA A 29 17.89 -17.93 -15.56
N LEU A 30 17.82 -19.22 -15.84
CA LEU A 30 16.57 -19.97 -15.92
C LEU A 30 15.70 -19.87 -14.65
N PRO A 31 16.20 -20.07 -13.42
CA PRO A 31 15.37 -19.92 -12.22
C PRO A 31 14.85 -18.49 -12.05
N ALA A 32 15.66 -17.47 -12.38
CA ALA A 32 15.23 -16.08 -12.34
C ALA A 32 14.13 -15.80 -13.37
N LEU A 33 14.25 -16.36 -14.58
CA LEU A 33 13.25 -16.23 -15.63
C LEU A 33 11.93 -16.92 -15.25
N VAL A 34 12.01 -18.12 -14.65
CA VAL A 34 10.83 -18.84 -14.15
C VAL A 34 10.14 -18.05 -13.02
N ALA A 35 10.92 -17.51 -12.07
CA ALA A 35 10.38 -16.69 -10.99
C ALA A 35 9.71 -15.41 -11.53
N LEU A 36 10.35 -14.73 -12.48
CA LEU A 36 9.81 -13.54 -13.13
C LEU A 36 8.48 -13.86 -13.85
N LEU A 37 8.43 -14.99 -14.57
CA LEU A 37 7.22 -15.41 -15.26
C LEU A 37 6.09 -15.74 -14.28
N ALA A 38 6.40 -16.46 -13.19
CA ALA A 38 5.43 -16.77 -12.15
C ALA A 38 4.86 -15.50 -11.52
N PHE A 39 5.72 -14.53 -11.19
CA PHE A 39 5.31 -13.24 -10.67
C PHE A 39 4.44 -12.45 -11.67
N ALA A 40 4.80 -12.46 -12.96
CA ALA A 40 3.99 -11.81 -13.99
C ALA A 40 2.59 -12.43 -14.10
N VAL A 41 2.49 -13.76 -14.03
CA VAL A 41 1.21 -14.47 -14.02
C VAL A 41 0.39 -14.10 -12.78
N GLU A 42 1.01 -14.07 -11.60
CA GLU A 42 0.34 -13.67 -10.36
C GLU A 42 -0.16 -12.22 -10.42
N ALA A 43 0.67 -11.30 -10.92
CA ALA A 43 0.27 -9.91 -11.11
C ALA A 43 -0.94 -9.78 -12.06
N VAL A 44 -0.92 -10.51 -13.18
CA VAL A 44 -2.06 -10.56 -14.11
C VAL A 44 -3.29 -11.14 -13.44
N LEU A 45 -3.16 -12.21 -12.66
CA LEU A 45 -4.27 -12.82 -11.92
C LEU A 45 -4.85 -11.86 -10.89
N VAL A 46 -4.02 -11.14 -10.14
CA VAL A 46 -4.46 -10.14 -9.16
C VAL A 46 -5.22 -9.01 -9.86
N ILE A 47 -4.66 -8.45 -10.94
CA ILE A 47 -5.31 -7.40 -11.72
C ILE A 47 -6.64 -7.91 -12.29
N ALA A 48 -6.68 -9.15 -12.77
CA ALA A 48 -7.91 -9.77 -13.25
C ALA A 48 -8.91 -10.04 -12.12
N LEU A 49 -8.46 -10.38 -10.92
CA LEU A 49 -9.31 -10.71 -9.76
C LEU A 49 -9.94 -9.47 -9.13
N VAL A 50 -9.25 -8.32 -9.12
CA VAL A 50 -9.76 -7.05 -8.58
C VAL A 50 -11.15 -6.68 -9.10
N PRO A 51 -11.45 -6.66 -10.42
CA PRO A 51 -12.78 -6.35 -10.91
C PRO A 51 -13.82 -7.39 -10.49
N PHE A 52 -13.48 -8.68 -10.44
CA PHE A 52 -14.41 -9.71 -9.93
C PHE A 52 -14.71 -9.53 -8.44
N ALA A 53 -13.69 -9.21 -7.64
CA ALA A 53 -13.85 -8.93 -6.22
C ALA A 53 -14.70 -7.66 -6.01
N ALA A 54 -14.49 -6.63 -6.81
CA ALA A 54 -15.32 -5.42 -6.80
C ALA A 54 -16.78 -5.73 -7.17
N LEU A 55 -17.00 -6.56 -8.20
CA LEU A 55 -18.34 -6.95 -8.65
C LEU A 55 -19.05 -7.82 -7.60
N ALA A 56 -18.34 -8.78 -7.02
CA ALA A 56 -18.86 -9.60 -5.91
C ALA A 56 -19.21 -8.71 -4.71
N ARG A 57 -18.35 -7.76 -4.35
CA ARG A 57 -18.61 -6.80 -3.26
C ARG A 57 -19.88 -5.99 -3.51
N VAL A 58 -20.10 -5.52 -4.74
CA VAL A 58 -21.33 -4.83 -5.14
C VAL A 58 -22.54 -5.75 -5.06
N ALA A 59 -22.43 -7.00 -5.52
CA ALA A 59 -23.51 -7.99 -5.46
C ALA A 59 -23.89 -8.39 -4.02
N LEU A 60 -22.90 -8.43 -3.12
CA LEU A 60 -23.07 -8.68 -1.68
C LEU A 60 -23.60 -7.47 -0.90
N GLY A 61 -23.88 -6.34 -1.57
CA GLY A 61 -24.43 -5.13 -0.94
C GLY A 61 -23.48 -4.41 0.01
N ARG A 62 -22.18 -4.73 -0.01
CA ARG A 62 -21.19 -4.06 0.84
C ARG A 62 -20.95 -2.63 0.36
N HIS A 63 -21.13 -1.67 1.26
CA HIS A 63 -20.93 -0.25 0.98
C HIS A 63 -19.45 0.10 0.80
N TRP A 64 -19.22 1.15 0.03
CA TRP A 64 -17.90 1.77 -0.13
C TRP A 64 -17.78 2.90 0.87
N THR A 65 -16.71 2.93 1.64
CA THR A 65 -16.46 4.03 2.58
C THR A 65 -15.52 5.05 1.92
N VAL A 66 -15.84 6.33 2.06
CA VAL A 66 -14.98 7.44 1.66
C VAL A 66 -14.30 7.97 2.90
N GLU A 67 -12.98 8.00 2.83
CA GLU A 67 -12.11 8.54 3.86
C GLU A 67 -11.54 9.88 3.37
N VAL A 68 -11.59 10.89 4.25
CA VAL A 68 -10.95 12.18 4.04
C VAL A 68 -9.70 12.21 4.92
N THR A 69 -8.57 12.56 4.33
CA THR A 69 -7.25 12.50 4.95
C THR A 69 -6.58 13.87 4.87
N THR A 70 -5.98 14.33 5.97
CA THR A 70 -5.17 15.55 6.03
C THR A 70 -3.77 15.16 6.51
N ASP A 71 -2.70 15.58 5.81
CA ASP A 71 -1.31 15.22 6.14
C ASP A 71 -1.08 13.71 6.34
N LEU A 72 -1.68 12.89 5.47
CA LEU A 72 -1.67 11.41 5.56
C LEU A 72 -2.33 10.83 6.83
N THR A 73 -3.04 11.66 7.61
CA THR A 73 -3.82 11.24 8.77
C THR A 73 -5.32 11.19 8.45
N PRO A 74 -6.02 10.07 8.72
CA PRO A 74 -7.47 9.97 8.54
C PRO A 74 -8.17 10.96 9.45
N VAL A 75 -8.96 11.87 8.89
CA VAL A 75 -9.71 12.87 9.68
C VAL A 75 -11.19 12.53 9.80
N TRP A 76 -11.77 11.95 8.75
CA TRP A 76 -13.20 11.71 8.67
C TRP A 76 -13.53 10.56 7.72
N GLU A 77 -14.56 9.78 8.04
CA GLU A 77 -15.01 8.65 7.23
C GLU A 77 -16.55 8.64 7.12
N THR A 78 -17.04 8.33 5.91
CA THR A 78 -18.48 8.20 5.63
C THR A 78 -18.78 7.04 4.68
N GLU A 79 -19.87 6.32 4.94
CA GLU A 79 -20.33 5.24 4.06
C GLU A 79 -21.07 5.82 2.85
N VAL A 80 -20.48 5.64 1.67
CA VAL A 80 -21.01 6.14 0.41
C VAL A 80 -21.45 4.98 -0.47
N GLY A 81 -22.52 4.31 -0.03
CA GLY A 81 -23.41 3.49 -0.85
C GLY A 81 -22.74 2.68 -1.97
N ARG A 82 -23.24 2.85 -3.20
CA ARG A 82 -22.73 2.18 -4.41
C ARG A 82 -21.67 3.04 -5.11
N TRP A 83 -20.79 2.39 -5.87
CA TRP A 83 -19.70 3.03 -6.64
C TRP A 83 -20.10 4.30 -7.42
N GLY A 84 -21.25 4.29 -8.11
CA GLY A 84 -21.73 5.47 -8.85
C GLY A 84 -22.06 6.67 -7.94
N GLN A 85 -22.56 6.41 -6.73
CA GLN A 85 -22.86 7.43 -5.72
C GLN A 85 -21.57 7.94 -5.07
N THR A 86 -20.54 7.09 -4.96
CA THR A 86 -19.22 7.47 -4.46
C THR A 86 -18.61 8.62 -5.25
N ARG A 87 -18.69 8.59 -6.60
CA ARG A 87 -18.15 9.67 -7.43
C ARG A 87 -18.83 11.01 -7.17
N GLN A 88 -20.16 11.00 -7.07
CA GLN A 88 -20.95 12.21 -6.83
C GLN A 88 -20.69 12.79 -5.43
N ALA A 89 -20.58 11.92 -4.42
CA ALA A 89 -20.21 12.35 -3.07
C ALA A 89 -18.78 12.90 -3.02
N LEU A 90 -17.82 12.27 -3.70
CA LEU A 90 -16.44 12.76 -3.75
C LEU A 90 -16.37 14.16 -4.35
N SER A 91 -17.09 14.41 -5.46
CA SER A 91 -17.16 15.75 -6.05
C SER A 91 -17.81 16.76 -5.12
N ALA A 92 -18.88 16.38 -4.42
CA ALA A 92 -19.55 17.27 -3.47
C ALA A 92 -18.66 17.62 -2.28
N ILE A 93 -17.95 16.62 -1.72
CA ILE A 93 -16.99 16.80 -0.62
C ILE A 93 -15.82 17.68 -1.08
N ALA A 94 -15.24 17.42 -2.25
CA ALA A 94 -14.14 18.21 -2.78
C ALA A 94 -14.54 19.67 -2.99
N SER A 95 -15.71 19.92 -3.61
CA SER A 95 -16.22 21.28 -3.79
C SER A 95 -16.53 21.99 -2.47
N GLY A 96 -17.01 21.25 -1.45
CA GLY A 96 -17.20 21.79 -0.10
C GLY A 96 -15.87 22.22 0.53
N LEU A 97 -14.85 21.35 0.46
CA LEU A 97 -13.51 21.63 0.99
C LEU A 97 -12.86 22.84 0.30
N GLU A 98 -13.01 22.99 -1.02
CA GLU A 98 -12.54 24.17 -1.77
C GLU A 98 -13.22 25.47 -1.32
N GLN A 99 -14.47 25.38 -0.87
CA GLN A 99 -15.25 26.50 -0.33
C GLN A 99 -14.98 26.75 1.16
N GLY A 100 -14.09 25.98 1.79
CA GLY A 100 -13.80 26.05 3.22
C GLY A 100 -14.87 25.42 4.10
N VAL A 101 -15.77 24.62 3.52
CA VAL A 101 -16.77 23.84 4.25
C VAL A 101 -16.19 22.47 4.56
N TYR A 102 -15.95 22.22 5.84
CA TYR A 102 -15.32 20.99 6.29
C TYR A 102 -16.38 19.97 6.76
N PRO A 103 -16.40 18.74 6.20
CA PRO A 103 -17.43 17.74 6.52
C PRO A 103 -17.45 17.29 7.99
N TRP A 104 -16.38 17.53 8.73
CA TRP A 104 -16.30 17.25 10.18
C TRP A 104 -16.91 18.37 11.05
N GLU A 105 -17.22 19.54 10.49
CA GLU A 105 -17.88 20.63 11.20
C GLU A 105 -19.42 20.46 11.23
N GLU A 106 -20.01 19.84 10.20
CA GLU A 106 -21.48 19.76 10.02
C GLU A 106 -22.14 18.40 10.39
N GLN A 107 -21.37 17.37 10.78
CA GLN A 107 -21.82 16.03 11.28
C GLN A 107 -22.82 15.20 10.43
N THR A 108 -22.36 14.04 9.91
CA THR A 108 -23.07 12.71 9.87
C THR A 108 -22.05 11.54 9.67
N GLY A 109 -20.76 11.77 9.90
CA GLY A 109 -19.69 10.76 9.79
C GLY A 109 -18.83 10.75 11.06
N ARG A 110 -18.11 9.66 11.33
CA ARG A 110 -17.26 9.56 12.53
C ARG A 110 -15.97 10.36 12.32
N ALA A 111 -15.71 11.34 13.19
CA ALA A 111 -14.40 11.98 13.28
C ALA A 111 -13.38 10.95 13.77
N LEU A 112 -12.36 10.67 12.95
CA LEU A 112 -11.31 9.69 13.26
C LEU A 112 -10.20 10.28 14.14
N ILE A 113 -10.06 11.62 14.13
CA ILE A 113 -9.04 12.36 14.91
C ILE A 113 -9.14 12.04 16.41
N ASP A 114 -10.35 11.88 16.95
CA ASP A 114 -10.58 11.75 18.40
C ASP A 114 -10.15 10.37 18.96
N LEU A 115 -10.10 9.34 18.12
CA LEU A 115 -9.63 8.00 18.52
C LEU A 115 -8.10 7.93 18.64
N SER A 116 -7.36 8.82 17.98
CA SER A 116 -5.90 8.90 18.06
C SER A 116 -5.43 9.50 19.39
N THR A 117 -6.19 10.47 19.92
CA THR A 117 -6.01 11.06 21.25
C THR A 117 -6.53 10.16 22.37
N ALA A 118 -7.67 9.49 22.18
CA ALA A 118 -8.22 8.58 23.20
C ALA A 118 -7.37 7.31 23.45
N ARG A 119 -6.61 6.83 22.45
CA ARG A 119 -5.67 5.70 22.62
C ARG A 119 -4.37 6.11 23.31
N ARG A 120 -4.05 7.40 23.35
CA ARG A 120 -2.94 7.96 24.12
C ARG A 120 -3.49 8.46 25.46
N GLY A 121 -3.99 7.52 26.28
CA GLY A 121 -4.49 7.82 27.61
C GLY A 121 -3.47 8.62 28.46
N PRO A 122 -3.94 9.45 29.41
CA PRO A 122 -3.12 10.33 30.24
C PRO A 122 -2.34 9.51 31.29
N GLY A 123 -1.28 8.83 30.85
CA GLY A 123 -0.48 7.93 31.68
C GLY A 123 0.90 8.48 32.05
N GLY A 124 1.03 9.77 32.37
CA GLY A 124 2.36 10.30 32.72
C GLY A 124 2.43 11.69 33.35
N ALA A 125 1.33 12.28 33.84
CA ALA A 125 1.38 13.62 34.42
C ALA A 125 0.42 13.81 35.60
N HIS A 126 0.65 13.07 36.67
CA HIS A 126 0.36 13.47 38.05
C HIS A 126 1.40 12.74 38.91
N ARG A 127 2.04 13.30 39.93
CA ARG A 127 2.04 14.61 40.56
C ARG A 127 3.14 14.44 41.62
N THR A 128 4.20 15.22 41.55
CA THR A 128 5.03 15.46 42.73
C THR A 128 4.13 16.17 43.75
N GLU A 129 4.02 15.60 44.96
CA GLU A 129 3.89 16.27 46.26
C GLU A 129 2.94 15.58 47.24
N ALA A 130 3.48 15.51 48.47
CA ALA A 130 2.81 15.58 49.76
C ALA A 130 2.30 14.27 50.41
N GLY A 131 2.84 14.04 51.61
CA GLY A 131 1.98 13.66 52.74
C GLY A 131 2.11 12.22 53.20
N HIS A 132 3.23 11.90 53.83
CA HIS A 132 3.30 10.81 54.81
C HIS A 132 2.22 11.06 55.88
N ALA A 133 1.31 10.09 56.01
CA ALA A 133 0.11 10.13 56.82
C ALA A 133 0.40 10.29 58.33
N PRO A 134 -0.55 10.85 59.12
CA PRO A 134 -0.46 10.87 60.57
C PRO A 134 -0.73 9.47 61.14
N ALA A 135 0.08 9.05 62.11
CA ALA A 135 -0.18 7.86 62.92
C ALA A 135 -1.04 8.20 64.15
N PRO A 136 -2.17 7.50 64.39
CA PRO A 136 -2.74 7.32 65.72
C PRO A 136 -2.21 5.99 66.33
N PRO A 137 -2.54 5.61 67.58
CA PRO A 137 -2.66 6.35 68.84
C PRO A 137 -1.75 5.76 69.96
N THR A 138 -1.55 6.49 71.07
CA THR A 138 -1.61 6.03 72.48
C THR A 138 -1.61 7.23 73.40
#